data_AF-A0A1Z4EM06-F1
#
_entry.id   AF-A0A1Z4EM06-F1
#
_cell.length_a   1.000
_cell.length_b   1.000
_cell.length_c   1.000
_cell.angle_alpha   90.00
_cell.angle_beta   90.00
_cell.angle_gamma   90.00
#
_symmetry.space_group_name_H-M   'P 1'
#
loop_
_entity.id
_entity.type
_entity.pdbx_description
1 polymer ?
#
loop_
_entity_poly.entity_id
_entity_poly.type
_entity_poly.pdbx_seq_one_letter_code
_entity_poly.pdbx_strand_id
1 'polypeptide(L)'
;MRAIDAAYPFERDVDGSQCYVTFVADTAVLDELAALGDKAGADEKISRGPDRLGVIYWQVPKGATLDSTIGKTMGKPRYKSSTTTRNLRTLAKLLG
;
A
#
# COMPACT_ATOMS: atom_id res chain seq x y z
N MET A 1 13.28 -3.91 5.92
CA MET A 1 12.52 -4.67 4.90
C MET A 1 11.84 -5.92 5.45
N ARG A 2 12.52 -6.87 6.13
CA ARG A 2 11.84 -8.05 6.75
C ARG A 2 10.68 -7.68 7.70
N ALA A 3 10.84 -6.65 8.53
CA ALA A 3 9.77 -6.19 9.42
C ALA A 3 8.55 -5.62 8.69
N ILE A 4 8.76 -5.01 7.52
CA ILE A 4 7.68 -4.49 6.67
C ILE A 4 6.94 -5.65 6.03
N ASP A 5 7.67 -6.69 5.64
CA ASP A 5 7.08 -7.90 5.09
C ASP A 5 6.22 -8.61 6.14
N ALA A 6 6.77 -8.83 7.33
CA ALA A 6 6.07 -9.49 8.44
C ALA A 6 4.85 -8.72 8.97
N ALA A 7 4.80 -7.40 8.82
CA ALA A 7 3.69 -6.57 9.30
C ALA A 7 2.55 -6.37 8.29
N TYR A 8 2.60 -7.06 7.14
CA TYR A 8 1.53 -6.99 6.15
C TYR A 8 0.23 -7.61 6.72
N PRO A 9 -0.88 -6.87 6.77
CA PRO A 9 -2.07 -7.28 7.53
C PRO A 9 -3.07 -8.12 6.72
N PHE A 10 -2.85 -8.31 5.42
CA PHE A 10 -3.78 -9.03 4.54
C PHE A 10 -3.23 -10.39 4.14
N GLU A 11 -4.11 -11.27 3.69
CA GLU A 11 -3.71 -12.54 3.08
C GLU A 11 -2.91 -12.28 1.80
N ARG A 12 -1.70 -12.86 1.68
CA ARG A 12 -0.72 -12.46 0.64
C ARG A 12 -0.91 -13.15 -0.70
N ASP A 13 -1.36 -14.38 -0.70
CA ASP A 13 -1.40 -15.26 -1.88
C ASP A 13 -2.84 -15.49 -2.36
N VAL A 14 -3.66 -14.44 -2.26
CA VAL A 14 -5.00 -14.43 -2.87
C VAL A 14 -4.81 -14.41 -4.38
N ASP A 15 -5.31 -15.45 -5.06
CA ASP A 15 -5.22 -15.52 -6.51
C ASP A 15 -5.90 -14.31 -7.16
N GLY A 16 -5.31 -13.82 -8.24
CA GLY A 16 -5.77 -12.61 -8.91
C GLY A 16 -5.56 -11.31 -8.14
N SER A 17 -4.89 -11.29 -6.97
CA SER A 17 -4.59 -10.05 -6.22
C SER A 17 -3.13 -9.60 -6.34
N GLN A 18 -2.89 -8.32 -6.03
CA GLN A 18 -1.57 -7.71 -5.92
C GLN A 18 -1.41 -7.05 -4.56
N CYS A 19 -0.28 -7.33 -3.90
CA CYS A 19 0.05 -6.87 -2.56
C CYS A 19 1.15 -5.82 -2.64
N TYR A 20 0.90 -4.64 -2.08
CA TYR A 20 1.82 -3.51 -2.13
C TYR A 20 2.11 -2.95 -0.74
N VAL A 21 3.26 -2.31 -0.64
CA VAL A 21 3.58 -1.38 0.42
C VAL A 21 3.96 -0.04 -0.20
N THR A 22 3.44 1.03 0.38
CA THR A 22 3.82 2.40 0.06
C THR A 22 4.52 3.01 1.27
N PHE A 23 5.75 3.46 1.07
CA PHE A 23 6.50 4.28 2.02
C PHE A 23 6.04 5.73 1.91
N VAL A 24 5.76 6.37 3.03
CA VAL A 24 5.26 7.74 3.08
C VAL A 24 6.19 8.59 3.95
N ALA A 25 6.78 9.63 3.37
CA ALA A 25 7.74 10.49 4.06
C ALA A 25 7.09 11.58 4.93
N ASP A 26 5.84 11.93 4.63
CA ASP A 26 5.07 12.98 5.29
C ASP A 26 3.96 12.34 6.14
N THR A 27 3.89 12.70 7.42
CA THR A 27 2.92 12.12 8.37
C THR A 27 1.48 12.54 8.08
N ALA A 28 1.24 13.77 7.61
CA ALA A 28 -0.10 14.20 7.23
C ALA A 28 -0.56 13.45 5.98
N VAL A 29 0.34 13.21 5.03
CA VAL A 29 0.04 12.36 3.87
C VAL A 29 -0.25 10.92 4.31
N LEU A 30 0.48 10.40 5.30
CA LEU A 30 0.24 9.06 5.83
C LEU A 30 -1.17 8.95 6.45
N ASP A 31 -1.58 9.94 7.22
CA ASP A 31 -2.93 10.02 7.81
C ASP A 31 -4.01 10.09 6.71
N GLU A 32 -3.82 10.95 5.71
CA GLU A 32 -4.74 11.10 4.57
C GLU A 32 -4.91 9.78 3.80
N LEU A 33 -3.82 9.05 3.55
CA LEU A 33 -3.85 7.78 2.83
C LEU A 33 -4.45 6.65 3.67
N ALA A 34 -4.22 6.64 4.98
CA ALA A 34 -4.83 5.66 5.89
C ALA A 34 -6.35 5.79 5.89
N ALA A 35 -6.87 7.03 5.90
CA ALA A 35 -8.31 7.31 5.85
C ALA A 35 -8.99 6.91 4.53
N LEU A 36 -8.23 6.52 3.50
CA LEU A 36 -8.81 5.96 2.28
C LEU A 36 -9.37 4.55 2.49
N GLY A 37 -8.94 3.82 3.53
CA GLY A 37 -9.48 2.49 3.84
C GLY A 37 -11.00 2.50 4.04
N ASP A 38 -11.54 3.57 4.64
CA ASP A 38 -12.98 3.73 4.86
C ASP A 38 -13.76 4.05 3.57
N LYS A 39 -13.05 4.43 2.50
CA LYS A 39 -13.61 4.84 1.20
C LYS A 39 -13.33 3.83 0.08
N ALA A 40 -12.51 2.82 0.36
CA ALA A 40 -12.13 1.82 -0.61
C ALA A 40 -13.34 0.95 -0.99
N GLY A 41 -13.36 0.50 -2.26
CA GLY A 41 -14.35 -0.49 -2.70
C GLY A 41 -14.11 -1.85 -2.03
N ALA A 42 -15.08 -2.75 -2.10
CA ALA A 42 -15.02 -4.07 -1.42
C ALA A 42 -13.78 -4.91 -1.80
N ASP A 43 -13.26 -4.74 -3.02
CA ASP A 43 -12.11 -5.49 -3.53
C ASP A 43 -10.76 -4.79 -3.29
N GLU A 44 -10.76 -3.59 -2.70
CA GLU A 44 -9.55 -2.84 -2.37
C GLU A 44 -9.39 -2.78 -0.85
N LYS A 45 -8.26 -3.29 -0.37
CA LYS A 45 -7.90 -3.21 1.05
C LYS A 45 -6.80 -2.18 1.23
N ILE A 46 -6.95 -1.32 2.22
CA ILE A 46 -5.96 -0.32 2.59
C ILE A 46 -5.84 -0.34 4.11
N SER A 47 -4.62 -0.39 4.62
CA SER A 47 -4.36 -0.36 6.06
C SER A 47 -3.04 0.32 6.33
N ARG A 48 -3.01 1.13 7.40
CA ARG A 48 -1.78 1.73 7.91
C ARG A 48 -0.93 0.65 8.58
N GLY A 49 0.37 0.64 8.27
CA GLY A 49 1.34 -0.17 8.99
C GLY A 49 1.70 0.43 10.36
N PRO A 50 2.48 -0.28 11.19
CA PRO A 50 2.97 0.25 12.46
C PRO A 50 3.60 1.65 12.31
N ASP A 51 3.31 2.57 13.23
CA ASP A 51 3.72 3.98 13.12
C ASP A 51 5.21 4.17 12.86
N ARG A 52 6.05 3.36 13.52
CA ARG A 52 7.52 3.35 13.33
C ARG A 52 7.99 3.01 11.92
N LEU A 53 7.12 2.46 11.07
CA LEU A 53 7.44 2.08 9.70
C LEU A 53 7.05 3.15 8.68
N GLY A 54 6.06 4.01 8.99
CA GLY A 54 5.62 5.07 8.07
C GLY A 54 5.12 4.53 6.73
N VAL A 55 4.33 3.45 6.75
CA VAL A 55 3.86 2.77 5.54
C VAL A 55 2.35 2.60 5.47
N ILE A 56 1.84 2.56 4.24
CA ILE A 56 0.50 2.05 3.92
C ILE A 56 0.63 0.71 3.20
N TYR A 57 -0.09 -0.28 3.68
CA TYR A 57 -0.29 -1.55 3.01
C TYR A 57 -1.58 -1.51 2.21
N TRP A 58 -1.55 -2.07 1.02
CA TRP A 58 -2.74 -2.18 0.20
C TRP A 58 -2.76 -3.44 -0.66
N GLN A 59 -3.97 -3.91 -0.94
CA GLN A 59 -4.26 -5.07 -1.78
C GLN A 59 -5.37 -4.71 -2.76
N VAL A 60 -5.16 -5.05 -4.03
CA VAL A 60 -6.13 -4.79 -5.11
C VAL A 60 -6.15 -5.96 -6.09
N PRO A 61 -7.23 -6.13 -6.89
CA PRO A 61 -7.23 -7.07 -7.99
C PRO A 61 -6.14 -6.73 -9.01
N LYS A 62 -5.61 -7.76 -9.65
CA LYS A 62 -4.60 -7.64 -10.70
C LYS A 62 -5.18 -6.82 -11.85
N GLY A 63 -4.42 -5.82 -12.30
CA GLY A 63 -4.85 -4.89 -13.35
C GLY A 63 -5.61 -3.66 -12.83
N ALA A 64 -6.07 -3.65 -11.58
CA ALA A 64 -6.82 -2.52 -11.01
C ALA A 64 -5.94 -1.47 -10.31
N THR A 65 -4.61 -1.63 -10.30
CA THR A 65 -3.66 -0.79 -9.53
C THR A 65 -3.81 0.71 -9.79
N LEU A 66 -4.00 1.12 -11.05
CA LEU A 66 -4.14 2.54 -11.42
C LEU A 66 -5.57 3.06 -11.23
N ASP A 67 -6.55 2.15 -11.21
CA ASP A 67 -7.96 2.49 -11.06
C ASP A 67 -8.45 2.46 -9.61
N SER A 68 -7.63 1.92 -8.71
CA SER A 68 -7.92 1.84 -7.28
C SER A 68 -7.93 3.23 -6.63
N THR A 69 -8.62 3.33 -5.50
CA THR A 69 -8.76 4.54 -4.68
C THR A 69 -7.40 5.08 -4.28
N ILE A 70 -6.52 4.22 -3.76
CA ILE A 70 -5.18 4.62 -3.35
C ILE A 70 -4.28 4.94 -4.55
N GLY A 71 -4.38 4.16 -5.64
CA GLY A 71 -3.62 4.39 -6.87
C GLY A 71 -3.93 5.74 -7.52
N LYS A 72 -5.23 6.05 -7.68
CA LYS A 72 -5.70 7.35 -8.18
C LYS A 72 -5.27 8.51 -7.28
N THR A 73 -5.29 8.32 -5.97
CA THR A 73 -4.91 9.36 -5.02
C THR A 73 -3.42 9.66 -5.09
N MET A 74 -2.57 8.63 -5.02
CA MET A 74 -1.10 8.78 -5.11
C MET A 74 -0.65 9.31 -6.48
N GLY A 75 -1.47 9.14 -7.53
CA GLY A 75 -1.23 9.72 -8.85
C GLY A 75 -1.33 11.25 -8.91
N LYS A 76 -1.87 11.93 -7.90
CA LYS A 76 -1.98 13.40 -7.87
C LYS A 76 -0.64 14.05 -7.47
N PRO A 77 -0.29 15.24 -7.99
CA PRO A 77 1.02 15.89 -7.74
C PRO A 77 1.42 16.01 -6.27
N ARG A 78 0.45 16.29 -5.37
CA ARG A 78 0.66 16.40 -3.91
C ARG A 78 1.30 15.16 -3.28
N TYR A 79 1.05 13.97 -3.82
CA TYR A 79 1.47 12.70 -3.22
C TYR A 79 2.70 12.09 -3.90
N LYS A 80 3.03 12.50 -5.13
CA LYS A 80 4.08 11.86 -5.94
C LYS A 80 5.48 11.98 -5.31
N SER A 81 5.80 13.12 -4.70
CA SER A 81 7.12 13.34 -4.09
C SER A 81 7.25 12.74 -2.70
N SER A 82 6.15 12.42 -2.04
CA SER A 82 6.11 11.92 -0.65
C SER A 82 5.85 10.43 -0.54
N THR A 83 5.56 9.74 -1.66
CA THR A 83 5.20 8.31 -1.67
C THR A 83 6.14 7.49 -2.53
N THR A 84 6.46 6.27 -2.08
CA THR A 84 7.22 5.30 -2.87
C THR A 84 6.59 3.92 -2.72
N THR A 85 6.10 3.37 -3.83
CA THR A 85 5.40 2.07 -3.84
C THR A 85 6.34 0.92 -4.23
N ARG A 86 6.19 -0.23 -3.58
CA ARG A 86 6.86 -1.50 -3.92
C ARG A 86 5.86 -2.65 -3.86
N ASN A 87 5.97 -3.59 -4.81
CA ASN A 87 5.22 -4.84 -4.75
C ASN A 87 5.87 -5.80 -3.74
N LEU A 88 5.08 -6.36 -2.83
CA LEU A 88 5.59 -7.22 -1.75
C LEU A 88 6.08 -8.58 -2.25
N ARG A 89 5.57 -9.09 -3.38
CA ARG A 89 6.11 -10.32 -4.01
C ARG A 89 7.55 -10.09 -4.48
N THR A 90 7.85 -8.91 -5.00
CA THR A 90 9.21 -8.54 -5.38
C THR A 90 10.08 -8.30 -4.15
N LEU A 91 9.53 -7.66 -3.11
CA LEU A 91 10.26 -7.42 -1.86
C LEU A 91 10.68 -8.73 -1.19
N ALA A 92 9.78 -9.71 -1.10
CA ALA A 92 10.06 -11.01 -0.51
C ALA A 92 11.20 -11.75 -1.26
N LYS A 93 11.22 -11.70 -2.59
CA LYS A 93 12.30 -12.29 -3.41
C LYS A 93 13.67 -11.67 -3.15
N LEU A 94 13.73 -10.36 -2.89
CA LEU A 94 14.99 -9.66 -2.58
C LEU A 94 15.50 -9.90 -1.16
N LEU A 95 14.66 -10.42 -0.27
CA LEU A 95 15.02 -10.80 1.10
C LEU A 95 15.33 -12.29 1.25
N GLY A 96 15.18 -13.05 0.16
CA GLY A 96 15.62 -14.43 0.00
C GLY A 96 17.12 -14.53 -0.08
#